data_AF-A0AAD6TA52-F1
#
_entry.id   AF-A0AAD6TA52-F1
#
_cell.length_a   1.000
_cell.length_b   1.000
_cell.length_c   1.000
_cell.angle_alpha   90.00
_cell.angle_beta   90.00
_cell.angle_gamma   90.00
#
_symmetry.space_group_name_H-M   'P 1'
#
loop_
_entity.id
_entity.type
_entity.pdbx_description
1 polymer ?
#
loop_
_entity_poly.entity_id
_entity_poly.type
_entity_poly.pdbx_seq_one_letter_code
_entity_poly.pdbx_strand_id
1 'polypeptide(L)'
;MARVILQGFSTLLLCARAVAVPQAAAITPVVASTTSYGSLSNAGLTRDSCTSSAWWGSVVLWVCRDTEQVVNGAPVLPVVASTASYSGLPVSKTNPQPLVLTSPQGFTTPFYSLESDECPNYGACSDGTRWVGWPDTSPVVTFQGTTPGQVNAYAFIARQHLNGLTVENQRSYTLYHLLAQTTGPMPAVSVDVSQFWSTAQIGYGSAASVVRNGFATKAYLYGATPNGKLAVARAATAGFLGALDDKSVYQYYVNGAWTSTTPVWTDTTIPLPNTSDVQGTIYWSPKWSSYVWIGGDSFPDANFYISTAPNPEGPWTAAKLFYTGTAGVGSLPAYSALAHPSLTDGTGDYIFISWTRTINNAQGNQVYDQPLVRVDWS
;
A
#
# COMPACT_ATOMS: atom_id res chain seq x y z
N MET A 1 -34.03 13.05 -71.38
CA MET A 1 -33.95 14.12 -70.37
C MET A 1 -33.85 13.49 -68.99
N ALA A 2 -32.66 13.45 -68.39
CA ALA A 2 -32.48 13.09 -66.99
C ALA A 2 -31.24 13.83 -66.48
N ARG A 3 -31.45 14.82 -65.60
CA ARG A 3 -30.37 15.56 -64.91
C ARG A 3 -30.20 14.95 -63.53
N VAL A 4 -29.04 14.35 -63.29
CA VAL A 4 -28.57 13.92 -61.96
C VAL A 4 -27.93 15.14 -61.29
N ILE A 5 -28.43 15.51 -60.11
CA ILE A 5 -27.87 16.57 -59.27
C ILE A 5 -26.97 15.89 -58.22
N LEU A 6 -25.64 16.05 -58.34
CA LEU A 6 -24.71 15.72 -57.27
C LEU A 6 -24.68 16.88 -56.25
N GLN A 7 -25.15 16.64 -55.04
CA GLN A 7 -24.91 17.52 -53.89
C GLN A 7 -23.58 17.13 -53.23
N GLY A 8 -22.61 18.03 -53.27
CA GLY A 8 -21.33 17.89 -52.57
C GLY A 8 -21.48 18.21 -51.08
N PHE A 9 -21.19 17.24 -50.23
CA PHE A 9 -20.99 17.46 -48.79
C PHE A 9 -19.57 18.00 -48.58
N SER A 10 -19.46 19.25 -48.13
CA SER A 10 -18.21 19.82 -47.63
C SER A 10 -18.00 19.38 -46.17
N THR A 11 -17.01 18.52 -45.95
CA THR A 11 -16.57 18.11 -44.61
C THR A 11 -15.82 19.28 -43.97
N LEU A 12 -16.45 19.92 -42.98
CA LEU A 12 -15.81 20.97 -42.18
C LEU A 12 -14.79 20.33 -41.22
N LEU A 13 -13.49 20.50 -41.50
CA LEU A 13 -12.42 20.08 -40.62
C LEU A 13 -12.33 21.05 -39.44
N LEU A 14 -12.90 20.71 -38.28
CA LEU A 14 -12.63 21.43 -37.04
C LEU A 14 -11.24 21.05 -36.53
N CYS A 15 -10.25 21.92 -36.72
CA CYS A 15 -8.99 21.86 -35.98
C CYS A 15 -9.25 22.23 -34.51
N ALA A 16 -9.48 21.23 -33.66
CA ALA A 16 -9.40 21.42 -32.22
C ALA A 16 -7.94 21.75 -31.85
N ARG A 17 -7.66 23.01 -31.51
CA ARG A 17 -6.39 23.38 -30.89
C ARG A 17 -6.36 22.72 -29.50
N ALA A 18 -5.43 21.79 -29.30
CA ALA A 18 -5.12 21.29 -27.97
C ALA A 18 -4.60 22.48 -27.14
N VAL A 19 -5.42 22.98 -26.22
CA VAL A 19 -4.97 23.91 -25.19
C VAL A 19 -4.03 23.10 -24.30
N ALA A 20 -2.74 23.42 -24.33
CA ALA A 20 -1.77 22.83 -23.41
C ALA A 20 -2.20 23.24 -21.99
N VAL A 21 -2.76 22.29 -21.24
CA VAL A 21 -3.02 22.47 -19.82
C VAL A 21 -1.65 22.69 -19.15
N PRO A 22 -1.42 23.79 -18.43
CA PRO A 22 -0.16 24.01 -17.73
C PRO A 22 0.14 22.79 -16.86
N GLN A 23 1.25 22.11 -17.12
CA GLN A 23 1.68 20.99 -16.29
C GLN A 23 2.07 21.57 -14.93
N ALA A 24 1.38 21.15 -13.87
CA ALA A 24 1.68 21.58 -12.52
C ALA A 24 3.16 21.30 -12.22
N ALA A 25 3.87 22.31 -11.72
CA ALA A 25 5.29 22.21 -11.41
C ALA A 25 5.52 21.18 -10.29
N ALA A 26 6.66 20.50 -10.34
CA ALA A 26 7.09 19.62 -9.26
C ALA A 26 7.21 20.39 -7.93
N ILE A 27 6.55 19.89 -6.89
CA ILE A 27 6.60 20.46 -5.54
C ILE A 27 7.74 19.82 -4.76
N THR A 28 8.45 20.62 -3.95
CA THR A 28 9.37 20.08 -2.93
C THR A 28 8.73 20.30 -1.57
N PRO A 29 8.12 19.27 -0.96
CA PRO A 29 7.65 19.33 0.41
C PRO A 29 8.72 19.79 1.39
N VAL A 30 8.34 20.64 2.34
CA VAL A 30 9.22 21.11 3.40
C VAL A 30 8.59 20.78 4.75
N VAL A 31 9.36 20.11 5.61
CA VAL A 31 8.94 19.78 6.97
C VAL A 31 8.92 21.06 7.81
N ALA A 32 7.78 21.38 8.42
CA ALA A 32 7.64 22.44 9.39
C ALA A 32 7.98 21.98 10.81
N SER A 33 7.45 20.82 11.21
CA SER A 33 7.69 20.24 12.54
C SER A 33 7.42 18.73 12.55
N THR A 34 7.96 18.03 13.54
CA THR A 34 7.65 16.63 13.81
C THR A 34 7.17 16.44 15.24
N THR A 35 6.19 15.56 15.45
CA THR A 35 5.67 15.19 16.79
C THR A 35 5.68 13.68 16.95
N SER A 36 6.35 13.14 17.96
CA SER A 36 6.31 11.70 18.26
C SER A 36 5.05 11.36 19.05
N TYR A 37 4.39 10.27 18.66
CA TYR A 37 3.27 9.67 19.37
C TYR A 37 3.70 8.46 20.19
N GLY A 38 5.02 8.23 20.36
CA GLY A 38 5.53 6.97 20.86
C GLY A 38 5.29 5.84 19.86
N SER A 39 5.38 4.61 20.34
CA SER A 39 5.19 3.42 19.51
C SER A 39 3.73 2.97 19.48
N LEU A 40 3.35 2.30 18.38
CA LEU A 40 2.05 1.64 18.28
C LEU A 40 1.91 0.62 19.42
N SER A 41 0.85 0.76 20.21
CA SER A 41 0.58 -0.11 21.36
C SER A 41 -0.14 -1.38 20.90
N ASN A 42 0.60 -2.48 20.83
CA ASN A 42 0.15 -3.79 20.37
C ASN A 42 -0.05 -4.78 21.54
N ALA A 43 -0.80 -4.40 22.58
CA ALA A 43 -0.91 -5.12 23.86
C ALA A 43 -0.70 -6.66 23.79
N GLY A 44 0.44 -7.13 24.30
CA GLY A 44 0.78 -8.56 24.34
C GLY A 44 1.31 -9.17 23.04
N LEU A 45 1.68 -8.35 22.06
CA LEU A 45 2.14 -8.79 20.74
C LEU A 45 3.41 -8.04 20.33
N THR A 46 4.19 -8.70 19.48
CA THR A 46 5.25 -8.09 18.68
C THR A 46 4.85 -8.22 17.22
N ARG A 47 5.01 -7.15 16.45
CA ARG A 47 4.53 -7.10 15.06
C ARG A 47 5.58 -6.60 14.11
N ASP A 48 5.80 -7.39 13.08
CA ASP A 48 6.63 -7.00 11.96
C ASP A 48 5.74 -6.33 10.91
N SER A 49 6.00 -5.04 10.74
CA SER A 49 5.58 -4.13 9.68
C SER A 49 4.08 -4.07 9.39
N CYS A 50 3.47 -2.94 9.75
CA CYS A 50 2.04 -2.70 9.57
C CYS A 50 1.76 -1.56 8.58
N THR A 51 0.83 -1.80 7.67
CA THR A 51 0.25 -0.79 6.77
C THR A 51 -1.13 -0.39 7.27
N SER A 52 -1.69 0.73 6.79
CA SER A 52 -2.99 1.21 7.25
C SER A 52 -3.89 1.75 6.13
N SER A 53 -5.19 1.47 6.23
CA SER A 53 -6.23 2.02 5.34
C SER A 53 -7.34 2.71 6.13
N ALA A 54 -7.86 3.80 5.59
CA ALA A 54 -9.08 4.40 6.10
C ALA A 54 -10.21 3.39 5.86
N TRP A 55 -10.97 3.06 6.90
CA TRP A 55 -11.90 1.94 6.83
C TRP A 55 -13.34 2.44 6.79
N TRP A 56 -13.92 2.89 7.90
CA TRP A 56 -15.21 3.61 7.92
C TRP A 56 -15.16 4.72 8.96
N GLY A 57 -15.83 5.85 8.69
CA GLY A 57 -15.78 7.01 9.61
C GLY A 57 -14.34 7.39 9.98
N SER A 58 -14.03 7.35 11.28
CA SER A 58 -12.68 7.59 11.82
C SER A 58 -11.92 6.31 12.23
N VAL A 59 -12.38 5.15 11.75
CA VAL A 59 -11.74 3.85 11.99
C VAL A 59 -10.69 3.60 10.92
N VAL A 60 -9.51 3.15 11.37
CA VAL A 60 -8.39 2.77 10.52
C VAL A 60 -8.13 1.28 10.70
N LEU A 61 -8.10 0.55 9.58
CA LEU A 61 -7.68 -0.83 9.52
C LEU A 61 -6.16 -0.87 9.39
N TRP A 62 -5.51 -1.61 10.27
CA TRP A 62 -4.10 -1.92 10.23
C TRP A 62 -3.92 -3.36 9.82
N VAL A 63 -2.99 -3.63 8.92
CA VAL A 63 -2.64 -4.99 8.50
C VAL A 63 -1.13 -5.15 8.55
N CYS A 64 -0.67 -6.20 9.22
CA CYS A 64 0.73 -6.41 9.57
C CYS A 64 1.27 -7.67 8.93
N ARG A 65 2.57 -7.75 8.60
CA ARG A 65 3.20 -8.90 7.94
C ARG A 65 3.28 -10.11 8.83
N ASP A 66 3.94 -10.00 9.98
CA ASP A 66 4.12 -11.08 10.93
C ASP A 66 3.73 -10.64 12.33
N THR A 67 3.24 -11.58 13.12
CA THR A 67 2.87 -11.32 14.51
C THR A 67 3.18 -12.52 15.38
N GLU A 68 3.81 -12.25 16.52
CA GLU A 68 4.01 -13.24 17.58
C GLU A 68 3.36 -12.74 18.86
N GLN A 69 2.86 -13.69 19.66
CA GLN A 69 2.43 -13.38 21.01
C GLN A 69 3.65 -13.13 21.89
N VAL A 70 3.52 -12.22 22.85
CA VAL A 70 4.55 -11.95 23.86
C VAL A 70 4.08 -12.53 25.19
N VAL A 71 4.73 -13.60 25.64
CA VAL A 71 4.43 -14.27 26.92
C VAL A 71 5.62 -14.07 27.85
N ASN A 72 5.36 -13.55 29.06
CA ASN A 72 6.42 -13.21 30.03
C ASN A 72 7.51 -12.29 29.45
N GLY A 73 7.11 -11.39 28.54
CA GLY A 73 8.02 -10.47 27.88
C GLY A 73 8.87 -11.11 26.76
N ALA A 74 8.65 -12.34 26.34
CA ALA A 74 9.36 -12.94 25.21
C ALA A 74 8.39 -13.28 24.06
N PRO A 75 8.77 -13.07 22.79
CA PRO A 75 7.99 -13.57 21.67
C PRO A 75 7.95 -15.10 21.69
N VAL A 76 6.79 -15.67 21.33
CA VAL A 76 6.60 -17.12 21.25
C VAL A 76 6.07 -17.53 19.89
N LEU A 77 6.56 -18.68 19.42
CA LEU A 77 6.08 -19.32 18.20
C LEU A 77 4.64 -19.84 18.39
N PRO A 78 3.88 -19.98 17.29
CA PRO A 78 4.26 -19.71 15.90
C PRO A 78 4.20 -18.22 15.53
N VAL A 79 4.97 -17.84 14.50
CA VAL A 79 4.80 -16.56 13.82
C VAL A 79 3.57 -16.64 12.92
N VAL A 80 2.55 -15.83 13.21
CA VAL A 80 1.34 -15.78 12.39
C VAL A 80 1.56 -14.86 11.19
N ALA A 81 1.49 -15.44 9.99
CA ALA A 81 1.54 -14.68 8.75
C ALA A 81 0.26 -13.86 8.59
N SER A 82 0.40 -12.55 8.44
CA SER A 82 -0.65 -11.55 8.34
C SER A 82 -1.60 -11.46 9.54
N THR A 83 -1.69 -10.29 10.17
CA THR A 83 -2.72 -10.00 11.18
C THR A 83 -3.35 -8.65 10.96
N ALA A 84 -4.53 -8.43 11.51
CA ALA A 84 -5.24 -7.16 11.41
C ALA A 84 -5.57 -6.56 12.78
N SER A 85 -5.78 -5.26 12.82
CA SER A 85 -6.27 -4.52 13.99
C SER A 85 -6.97 -3.25 13.57
N TYR A 86 -7.76 -2.69 14.48
CA TYR A 86 -8.33 -1.37 14.32
C TYR A 86 -7.66 -0.35 15.23
N SER A 87 -7.67 0.90 14.79
CA SER A 87 -7.46 2.06 15.64
C SER A 87 -8.47 3.16 15.30
N GLY A 88 -8.59 4.15 16.19
CA GLY A 88 -9.14 5.45 15.82
C GLY A 88 -8.07 6.35 15.18
N LEU A 89 -8.44 7.61 14.95
CA LEU A 89 -7.50 8.66 14.62
C LEU A 89 -6.74 9.13 15.87
N PRO A 90 -5.48 9.57 15.76
CA PRO A 90 -4.76 10.20 16.87
C PRO A 90 -5.48 11.45 17.39
N VAL A 91 -5.65 11.56 18.71
CA VAL A 91 -6.63 12.47 19.33
C VAL A 91 -6.11 13.90 19.55
N SER A 92 -4.80 14.09 19.72
CA SER A 92 -4.21 15.41 20.01
C SER A 92 -2.76 15.52 19.55
N LYS A 93 -2.38 16.67 18.99
CA LYS A 93 -0.98 17.05 18.73
C LYS A 93 -0.29 17.63 19.97
N THR A 94 -1.04 18.33 20.84
CA THR A 94 -0.48 18.99 22.04
C THR A 94 -0.29 18.03 23.20
N ASN A 95 -0.99 16.89 23.18
CA ASN A 95 -0.81 15.78 24.11
C ASN A 95 -0.75 14.46 23.32
N PRO A 96 0.37 14.19 22.62
CA PRO A 96 0.50 13.00 21.79
C PRO A 96 0.55 11.76 22.67
N GLN A 97 -0.20 10.72 22.31
CA GLN A 97 -0.28 9.45 23.05
C GLN A 97 -0.07 8.27 22.09
N PRO A 98 0.51 7.15 22.56
CA PRO A 98 0.60 5.92 21.81
C PRO A 98 -0.74 5.52 21.20
N LEU A 99 -0.74 5.26 19.89
CA LEU A 99 -1.92 4.78 19.20
C LEU A 99 -2.12 3.30 19.55
N VAL A 100 -3.28 2.98 20.13
CA VAL A 100 -3.61 1.61 20.53
C VAL A 100 -4.21 0.85 19.34
N LEU A 101 -3.59 -0.28 18.99
CA LEU A 101 -4.11 -1.20 18.00
C LEU A 101 -4.93 -2.28 18.70
N THR A 102 -6.23 -2.33 18.41
CA THR A 102 -7.16 -3.29 19.00
C THR A 102 -7.46 -4.40 18.00
N SER A 103 -7.16 -5.64 18.35
CA SER A 103 -7.58 -6.81 17.59
C SER A 103 -8.70 -7.55 18.32
N PRO A 104 -9.95 -7.40 17.90
CA PRO A 104 -11.04 -8.18 18.46
C PRO A 104 -11.03 -9.67 18.06
N GLN A 105 -10.16 -10.09 17.13
CA GLN A 105 -9.93 -11.50 16.81
C GLN A 105 -8.62 -12.00 17.43
N GLY A 106 -8.61 -13.27 17.86
CA GLY A 106 -7.39 -13.95 18.34
C GLY A 106 -6.35 -14.13 17.23
N PHE A 107 -5.07 -14.19 17.61
CA PHE A 107 -3.93 -14.28 16.71
C PHE A 107 -3.55 -15.74 16.43
N THR A 108 -4.51 -16.53 15.96
CA THR A 108 -4.32 -17.96 15.65
C THR A 108 -4.70 -18.30 14.21
N THR A 109 -4.99 -17.30 13.38
CA THR A 109 -5.29 -17.50 11.97
C THR A 109 -4.78 -16.29 11.19
N PRO A 110 -4.08 -16.51 10.07
CA PRO A 110 -3.74 -15.45 9.13
C PRO A 110 -4.94 -14.60 8.75
N PHE A 111 -4.77 -13.28 8.69
CA PHE A 111 -5.81 -12.38 8.18
C PHE A 111 -6.03 -12.58 6.68
N TYR A 112 -4.95 -12.75 5.93
CA TYR A 112 -4.97 -13.28 4.57
C TYR A 112 -4.65 -14.77 4.64
N SER A 113 -5.68 -15.60 4.53
CA SER A 113 -5.51 -17.06 4.55
C SER A 113 -4.54 -17.51 3.47
N LEU A 114 -3.56 -18.31 3.88
CA LEU A 114 -2.67 -19.00 2.95
C LEU A 114 -3.45 -20.04 2.15
N GLU A 115 -3.05 -20.26 0.90
CA GLU A 115 -3.66 -21.23 0.00
C GLU A 115 -3.27 -22.68 0.38
N SER A 116 -3.99 -23.66 -0.17
CA SER A 116 -3.84 -25.07 0.23
C SER A 116 -2.45 -25.67 -0.05
N ASP A 117 -1.71 -25.09 -1.00
CA ASP A 117 -0.33 -25.46 -1.34
C ASP A 117 0.73 -24.64 -0.56
N GLU A 118 0.31 -23.76 0.35
CA GLU A 118 1.15 -22.85 1.13
C GLU A 118 1.22 -23.25 2.62
N CYS A 119 1.63 -24.49 2.91
CA CYS A 119 1.90 -25.06 4.25
C CYS A 119 0.96 -24.60 5.40
N PRO A 120 0.10 -25.48 5.95
CA PRO A 120 -1.05 -25.08 6.78
C PRO A 120 -0.70 -24.38 8.12
N ASN A 121 0.48 -24.62 8.69
CA ASN A 121 0.88 -24.13 10.01
C ASN A 121 1.41 -22.70 9.96
N TYR A 122 0.56 -21.73 9.59
CA TYR A 122 0.96 -20.32 9.43
C TYR A 122 2.07 -20.13 8.38
N GLY A 123 2.09 -21.06 7.41
CA GLY A 123 3.08 -21.13 6.35
C GLY A 123 4.31 -21.95 6.68
N ALA A 124 4.53 -22.38 7.93
CA ALA A 124 5.69 -23.18 8.28
C ALA A 124 5.63 -24.58 7.64
N CYS A 125 6.63 -24.91 6.85
CA CYS A 125 6.77 -26.18 6.15
C CYS A 125 7.64 -27.17 6.95
N SER A 126 7.49 -28.47 6.67
CA SER A 126 8.23 -29.53 7.37
C SER A 126 9.74 -29.54 7.09
N ASP A 127 10.18 -28.88 6.02
CA ASP A 127 11.58 -28.73 5.63
C ASP A 127 12.27 -27.50 6.25
N GLY A 128 11.55 -26.74 7.11
CA GLY A 128 12.04 -25.53 7.75
C GLY A 128 11.89 -24.25 6.93
N THR A 129 11.38 -24.34 5.71
CA THR A 129 10.98 -23.17 4.90
C THR A 129 9.62 -22.62 5.34
N ARG A 130 9.22 -21.45 4.82
CA ARG A 130 7.96 -20.81 5.19
C ARG A 130 7.28 -20.11 4.03
N TRP A 131 5.99 -20.34 3.85
CA TRP A 131 5.13 -19.48 3.03
C TRP A 131 4.65 -18.27 3.81
N VAL A 132 4.67 -17.09 3.20
CA VAL A 132 4.18 -15.86 3.83
C VAL A 132 3.20 -15.13 2.92
N GLY A 133 2.14 -14.61 3.54
CA GLY A 133 1.13 -13.74 2.93
C GLY A 133 1.33 -12.29 3.36
N TRP A 134 2.53 -11.74 3.14
CA TRP A 134 2.90 -10.41 3.64
C TRP A 134 2.17 -9.28 2.90
N PRO A 135 1.38 -8.43 3.60
CA PRO A 135 0.78 -7.25 3.02
C PRO A 135 1.79 -6.10 3.00
N ASP A 136 2.56 -6.04 1.92
CA ASP A 136 3.55 -4.98 1.70
C ASP A 136 2.91 -3.60 1.52
N THR A 137 1.62 -3.59 1.15
CA THR A 137 0.79 -2.41 0.94
C THR A 137 -0.54 -2.52 1.69
N SER A 138 -1.11 -1.37 2.04
CA SER A 138 -2.45 -1.28 2.61
C SER A 138 -3.52 -1.74 1.61
N PRO A 139 -4.66 -2.30 2.06
CA PRO A 139 -5.77 -2.64 1.19
C PRO A 139 -6.25 -1.45 0.33
N VAL A 140 -6.52 -1.73 -0.94
CA VAL A 140 -7.09 -0.78 -1.91
C VAL A 140 -8.57 -0.61 -1.61
N VAL A 141 -8.93 0.44 -0.89
CA VAL A 141 -10.33 0.75 -0.55
C VAL A 141 -11.01 1.37 -1.77
N THR A 142 -11.89 0.62 -2.43
CA THR A 142 -12.62 1.07 -3.64
C THR A 142 -13.95 1.71 -3.30
N PHE A 143 -14.52 1.39 -2.14
CA PHE A 143 -15.70 2.04 -1.60
C PHE A 143 -15.58 2.14 -0.07
N GLN A 144 -15.93 3.31 0.46
CA GLN A 144 -15.95 3.61 1.89
C GLN A 144 -17.18 4.46 2.21
N GLY A 145 -18.08 3.90 3.00
CA GLY A 145 -19.21 4.58 3.61
C GLY A 145 -18.88 5.10 5.01
N THR A 146 -19.89 5.66 5.67
CA THR A 146 -19.75 6.29 6.99
C THR A 146 -20.13 5.37 8.15
N THR A 147 -20.77 4.23 7.88
CA THR A 147 -21.20 3.26 8.90
C THR A 147 -20.50 1.92 8.75
N PRO A 148 -20.43 1.10 9.82
CA PRO A 148 -19.97 -0.28 9.73
C PRO A 148 -20.70 -1.05 8.62
N GLY A 149 -20.00 -1.99 7.98
CA GLY A 149 -20.54 -2.77 6.87
C GLY A 149 -20.49 -2.09 5.49
N GLN A 150 -19.99 -0.86 5.39
CA GLN A 150 -19.95 -0.11 4.13
C GLN A 150 -18.52 0.08 3.62
N VAL A 151 -17.71 -0.97 3.55
CA VAL A 151 -16.36 -0.89 2.99
C VAL A 151 -16.15 -2.05 2.05
N ASN A 152 -15.62 -1.74 0.87
CA ASN A 152 -15.19 -2.70 -0.14
C ASN A 152 -13.72 -2.40 -0.45
N ALA A 153 -12.86 -3.39 -0.25
CA ALA A 153 -11.44 -3.23 -0.51
C ALA A 153 -10.82 -4.51 -1.06
N TYR A 154 -9.64 -4.36 -1.67
CA TYR A 154 -8.88 -5.46 -2.24
C TYR A 154 -7.44 -5.45 -1.76
N ALA A 155 -6.79 -6.61 -1.70
CA ALA A 155 -5.37 -6.71 -1.42
C ALA A 155 -4.70 -7.68 -2.41
N PHE A 156 -3.56 -7.28 -2.96
CA PHE A 156 -2.75 -8.09 -3.86
C PHE A 156 -1.56 -8.65 -3.08
N ILE A 157 -1.71 -9.87 -2.58
CA ILE A 157 -0.71 -10.48 -1.69
C ILE A 157 0.22 -11.36 -2.50
N ALA A 158 1.52 -11.13 -2.36
CA ALA A 158 2.53 -11.96 -3.00
C ALA A 158 2.57 -13.34 -2.36
N ARG A 159 2.57 -14.38 -3.19
CA ARG A 159 2.85 -15.76 -2.77
C ARG A 159 4.35 -15.93 -2.65
N GLN A 160 4.87 -15.88 -1.42
CA GLN A 160 6.32 -15.90 -1.16
C GLN A 160 6.70 -17.11 -0.33
N HIS A 161 7.64 -17.90 -0.86
CA HIS A 161 8.24 -19.05 -0.20
C HIS A 161 9.66 -18.67 0.23
N LEU A 162 9.89 -18.74 1.55
CA LEU A 162 11.10 -18.26 2.20
C LEU A 162 11.94 -19.41 2.74
N ASN A 163 13.26 -19.27 2.58
CA ASN A 163 14.27 -20.00 3.33
C ASN A 163 15.14 -18.99 4.08
N GLY A 164 14.86 -18.82 5.37
CA GLY A 164 15.30 -17.66 6.13
C GLY A 164 14.71 -16.36 5.56
N LEU A 165 15.56 -15.42 5.15
CA LEU A 165 15.15 -14.16 4.49
C LEU A 165 15.24 -14.21 2.96
N THR A 166 15.59 -15.38 2.40
CA THR A 166 15.72 -15.55 0.95
C THR A 166 14.38 -16.01 0.37
N VAL A 167 13.91 -15.32 -0.67
CA VAL A 167 12.76 -15.77 -1.46
C VAL A 167 13.23 -16.82 -2.46
N GLU A 168 12.65 -18.03 -2.41
CA GLU A 168 13.06 -19.18 -3.24
C GLU A 168 12.22 -19.33 -4.52
N ASN A 169 11.04 -18.70 -4.57
CA ASN A 169 10.13 -18.80 -5.70
C ASN A 169 10.03 -17.49 -6.50
N GLN A 170 9.68 -17.61 -7.78
CA GLN A 170 9.18 -16.47 -8.53
C GLN A 170 7.77 -16.13 -8.04
N ARG A 171 7.55 -14.86 -7.70
CA ARG A 171 6.30 -14.43 -7.06
C ARG A 171 5.14 -14.45 -8.05
N SER A 172 4.05 -15.07 -7.65
CA SER A 172 2.70 -14.79 -8.17
C SER A 172 1.91 -14.03 -7.10
N TYR A 173 0.76 -13.47 -7.43
CA TYR A 173 0.01 -12.62 -6.50
C TYR A 173 -1.46 -13.03 -6.47
N THR A 174 -1.97 -13.27 -5.28
CA THR A 174 -3.38 -13.63 -5.05
C THR A 174 -4.18 -12.38 -4.70
N LEU A 175 -5.36 -12.27 -5.28
CA LEU A 175 -6.29 -11.18 -5.00
C LEU A 175 -7.24 -11.60 -3.88
N TYR A 176 -7.17 -10.86 -2.78
CA TYR A 176 -8.10 -10.97 -1.67
C TYR A 176 -9.13 -9.86 -1.72
N HIS A 177 -10.37 -10.18 -1.39
CA HIS A 177 -11.47 -9.24 -1.22
C HIS A 177 -11.81 -9.09 0.24
N LEU A 178 -12.00 -7.84 0.65
CA LEU A 178 -12.28 -7.44 2.01
C LEU A 178 -13.60 -6.69 2.05
N LEU A 179 -14.53 -7.21 2.85
CA LEU A 179 -15.83 -6.58 3.10
C LEU A 179 -15.93 -6.21 4.57
N ALA A 180 -16.21 -4.94 4.87
CA ALA A 180 -16.58 -4.58 6.23
C ALA A 180 -17.84 -5.34 6.64
N GLN A 181 -17.88 -5.78 7.89
CA GLN A 181 -19.03 -6.47 8.47
C GLN A 181 -19.82 -5.52 9.38
N THR A 182 -21.13 -5.72 9.47
CA THR A 182 -22.01 -5.01 10.42
C THR A 182 -22.00 -5.64 11.80
N THR A 183 -21.72 -6.94 11.89
CA THR A 183 -21.83 -7.75 13.12
C THR A 183 -20.54 -8.49 13.47
N GLY A 184 -19.46 -8.27 12.71
CA GLY A 184 -18.19 -8.96 12.88
C GLY A 184 -17.09 -8.11 13.53
N PRO A 185 -16.15 -8.74 14.25
CA PRO A 185 -15.03 -8.04 14.87
C PRO A 185 -14.00 -7.54 13.84
N MET A 186 -13.92 -8.17 12.66
CA MET A 186 -12.95 -7.87 11.59
C MET A 186 -13.63 -7.88 10.22
N PRO A 187 -12.98 -7.37 9.16
CA PRO A 187 -13.49 -7.54 7.79
C PRO A 187 -13.65 -9.02 7.45
N ALA A 188 -14.67 -9.34 6.65
CA ALA A 188 -14.71 -10.61 5.93
C ALA A 188 -13.57 -10.60 4.91
N VAL A 189 -12.76 -11.65 4.88
CA VAL A 189 -11.68 -11.79 3.89
C VAL A 189 -11.91 -13.08 3.10
N SER A 190 -11.92 -12.98 1.77
CA SER A 190 -12.00 -14.12 0.86
C SER A 190 -10.91 -14.02 -0.21
N VAL A 191 -10.50 -15.18 -0.73
CA VAL A 191 -9.74 -15.23 -1.98
C VAL A 191 -10.73 -15.08 -3.12
N ASP A 192 -10.56 -14.05 -3.94
CA ASP A 192 -11.34 -13.88 -5.17
C ASP A 192 -10.69 -14.66 -6.30
N VAL A 193 -9.39 -14.42 -6.51
CA VAL A 193 -8.63 -15.04 -7.60
C VAL A 193 -7.24 -15.44 -7.13
N SER A 194 -7.02 -16.74 -7.00
CA SER A 194 -5.68 -17.33 -6.80
C SER A 194 -4.77 -16.96 -7.97
N GLN A 195 -3.54 -16.55 -7.67
CA GLN A 195 -2.55 -16.17 -8.67
C GLN A 195 -3.08 -15.16 -9.70
N PHE A 196 -3.91 -14.21 -9.25
CA PHE A 196 -4.42 -13.12 -10.06
C PHE A 196 -3.34 -12.52 -10.95
N TRP A 197 -2.15 -12.19 -10.43
CA TRP A 197 -0.99 -11.94 -11.28
C TRP A 197 -0.10 -13.18 -11.31
N SER A 198 0.15 -13.72 -12.51
CA SER A 198 1.05 -14.86 -12.68
C SER A 198 2.51 -14.45 -12.55
N THR A 199 3.42 -15.43 -12.47
CA THR A 199 4.87 -15.19 -12.38
C THR A 199 5.45 -14.42 -13.57
N ALA A 200 4.81 -14.48 -14.74
CA ALA A 200 5.21 -13.76 -15.95
C ALA A 200 4.70 -12.31 -16.00
N GLN A 201 3.90 -11.88 -15.01
CA GLN A 201 3.24 -10.58 -14.97
C GLN A 201 3.80 -9.72 -13.83
N ILE A 202 3.67 -8.41 -13.99
CA ILE A 202 3.90 -7.45 -12.90
C ILE A 202 2.76 -7.58 -11.89
N GLY A 203 3.10 -7.68 -10.60
CA GLY A 203 2.13 -7.67 -9.50
C GLY A 203 1.57 -6.28 -9.24
N TYR A 204 0.73 -5.75 -10.13
CA TYR A 204 0.15 -4.41 -9.92
C TYR A 204 -0.72 -4.37 -8.65
N GLY A 205 -0.42 -3.41 -7.77
CA GLY A 205 -1.12 -3.20 -6.50
C GLY A 205 -0.39 -3.80 -5.30
N SER A 206 0.67 -4.59 -5.50
CA SER A 206 1.44 -5.20 -4.41
C SER A 206 2.59 -4.33 -3.88
N ALA A 207 3.01 -3.30 -4.64
CA ALA A 207 4.09 -2.40 -4.23
C ALA A 207 3.57 -1.06 -3.69
N ALA A 208 2.50 -0.53 -4.28
CA ALA A 208 1.71 0.59 -3.74
C ALA A 208 0.34 0.66 -4.42
N SER A 209 -0.60 1.41 -3.83
CA SER A 209 -1.88 1.70 -4.44
C SER A 209 -2.42 3.06 -3.99
N VAL A 210 -3.24 3.70 -4.83
CA VAL A 210 -3.93 4.94 -4.46
C VAL A 210 -5.28 5.04 -5.19
N VAL A 211 -6.30 5.43 -4.43
CA VAL A 211 -7.63 5.82 -4.93
C VAL A 211 -7.84 7.30 -4.59
N ARG A 212 -8.16 8.14 -5.58
CA ARG A 212 -8.33 9.57 -5.35
C ARG A 212 -9.81 9.91 -5.05
N ASN A 213 -10.10 10.22 -3.80
CA ASN A 213 -11.44 10.62 -3.36
C ASN A 213 -11.96 11.86 -4.11
N GLY A 214 -13.27 11.89 -4.37
CA GLY A 214 -14.00 13.06 -4.89
C GLY A 214 -14.13 13.16 -6.41
N PHE A 215 -13.35 12.40 -7.20
CA PHE A 215 -13.47 12.35 -8.68
C PHE A 215 -13.00 11.03 -9.32
N ALA A 216 -12.33 10.12 -8.60
CA ALA A 216 -11.74 8.95 -9.25
C ALA A 216 -12.72 7.79 -9.39
N THR A 217 -13.05 7.50 -10.63
CA THR A 217 -13.51 6.19 -11.10
C THR A 217 -12.36 5.22 -11.28
N LYS A 218 -11.17 5.46 -10.67
CA LYS A 218 -9.98 4.64 -10.91
C LYS A 218 -9.13 4.43 -9.65
N ALA A 219 -8.67 3.21 -9.48
CA ALA A 219 -7.54 2.87 -8.63
C ALA A 219 -6.26 2.87 -9.47
N TYR A 220 -5.18 3.43 -8.93
CA TYR A 220 -3.84 3.32 -9.49
C TYR A 220 -3.05 2.30 -8.66
N LEU A 221 -2.51 1.31 -9.35
CA LEU A 221 -1.96 0.09 -8.77
C LEU A 221 -0.52 -0.05 -9.25
N TYR A 222 0.44 -0.05 -8.33
CA TYR A 222 1.86 -0.07 -8.65
C TYR A 222 2.44 -1.45 -8.35
N GLY A 223 3.32 -1.91 -9.23
CA GLY A 223 4.07 -3.17 -9.05
C GLY A 223 5.55 -2.94 -9.30
N ALA A 224 6.38 -3.71 -8.61
CA ALA A 224 7.83 -3.71 -8.82
C ALA A 224 8.18 -4.26 -10.21
N THR A 225 9.22 -3.72 -10.83
CA THR A 225 9.81 -4.20 -12.09
C THR A 225 11.14 -4.90 -11.79
N PRO A 226 11.69 -5.72 -12.71
CA PRO A 226 12.96 -6.41 -12.48
C PRO A 226 14.18 -5.51 -12.21
N ASN A 227 14.10 -4.22 -12.54
CA ASN A 227 15.17 -3.24 -12.35
C ASN A 227 15.00 -2.37 -11.09
N GLY A 228 14.14 -2.78 -10.14
CA GLY A 228 13.96 -2.07 -8.86
C GLY A 228 13.19 -0.76 -8.99
N LYS A 229 12.31 -0.67 -9.98
CA LYS A 229 11.44 0.49 -10.25
C LYS A 229 9.98 0.10 -10.11
N LEU A 230 9.09 1.09 -10.20
CA LEU A 230 7.65 0.85 -10.23
C LEU A 230 7.14 0.92 -11.67
N ALA A 231 6.17 0.08 -11.99
CA ALA A 231 5.25 0.24 -13.11
C ALA A 231 3.84 0.53 -12.56
N VAL A 232 2.98 1.19 -13.34
CA VAL A 232 1.62 1.53 -12.90
C VAL A 232 0.54 1.00 -13.85
N ALA A 233 -0.49 0.42 -13.27
CA ALA A 233 -1.76 0.15 -13.91
C ALA A 233 -2.84 1.06 -13.30
N ARG A 234 -3.92 1.26 -14.06
CA ARG A 234 -5.15 1.85 -13.55
C ARG A 234 -6.32 0.92 -13.86
N ALA A 235 -7.22 0.77 -12.91
CA ALA A 235 -8.42 -0.04 -13.05
C ALA A 235 -9.63 0.81 -12.71
N ALA A 236 -10.71 0.67 -13.48
CA ALA A 236 -11.94 1.40 -13.19
C ALA A 236 -12.58 0.89 -11.89
N THR A 237 -12.98 1.81 -11.00
CA THR A 237 -13.66 1.53 -9.73
C THR A 237 -15.15 1.90 -9.79
N ALA A 238 -15.71 2.15 -10.98
CA ALA A 238 -17.10 2.56 -11.12
C ALA A 238 -18.05 1.44 -10.64
N GLY A 239 -18.99 1.80 -9.76
CA GLY A 239 -19.97 0.90 -9.12
C GLY A 239 -19.71 0.72 -7.62
N PHE A 240 -20.69 0.16 -6.90
CA PHE A 240 -20.62 -0.10 -5.45
C PHE A 240 -19.51 -1.11 -5.08
N LEU A 241 -19.02 -1.90 -6.04
CA LEU A 241 -18.14 -3.04 -5.79
C LEU A 241 -16.73 -2.92 -6.39
N GLY A 242 -16.44 -1.93 -7.25
CA GLY A 242 -15.15 -1.75 -7.93
C GLY A 242 -14.47 -3.05 -8.37
N ALA A 243 -14.65 -3.50 -9.61
CA ALA A 243 -14.22 -4.81 -10.11
C ALA A 243 -12.69 -4.94 -10.31
N LEU A 244 -11.89 -4.89 -9.25
CA LEU A 244 -10.44 -5.13 -9.34
C LEU A 244 -10.10 -6.60 -9.62
N ASP A 245 -11.06 -7.50 -9.46
CA ASP A 245 -11.03 -8.90 -9.86
C ASP A 245 -11.21 -9.13 -11.37
N ASP A 246 -11.64 -8.13 -12.13
CA ASP A 246 -11.75 -8.20 -13.58
C ASP A 246 -10.55 -7.56 -14.29
N LYS A 247 -9.65 -8.37 -14.84
CA LYS A 247 -8.50 -7.87 -15.62
C LYS A 247 -8.90 -7.04 -16.85
N SER A 248 -10.13 -7.19 -17.36
CA SER A 248 -10.59 -6.46 -18.55
C SER A 248 -10.73 -4.96 -18.32
N VAL A 249 -10.87 -4.52 -17.07
CA VAL A 249 -11.00 -3.09 -16.72
C VAL A 249 -9.66 -2.38 -16.55
N TYR A 250 -8.54 -3.10 -16.69
CA TYR A 250 -7.20 -2.58 -16.46
C TYR A 250 -6.62 -1.91 -17.71
N GLN A 251 -5.89 -0.82 -17.47
CA GLN A 251 -4.99 -0.22 -18.43
C GLN A 251 -3.62 -0.06 -17.80
N TYR A 252 -2.57 -0.24 -18.59
CA TYR A 252 -1.17 -0.25 -18.17
C TYR A 252 -0.46 0.93 -18.81
N TYR A 253 0.40 1.61 -18.06
CA TYR A 253 1.22 2.68 -18.62
C TYR A 253 2.51 2.09 -19.21
N VAL A 254 2.61 2.11 -20.53
CA VAL A 254 3.70 1.51 -21.31
C VAL A 254 4.18 2.53 -22.33
N ASN A 255 5.49 2.81 -22.34
CA ASN A 255 6.10 3.73 -23.31
C ASN A 255 5.37 5.08 -23.47
N GLY A 256 5.01 5.70 -22.33
CA GLY A 256 4.36 7.01 -22.33
C GLY A 256 2.85 7.02 -22.60
N ALA A 257 2.22 5.86 -22.83
CA ALA A 257 0.81 5.74 -23.17
C ALA A 257 0.08 4.68 -22.34
N TRP A 258 -1.22 4.88 -22.13
CA TRP A 258 -2.10 3.89 -21.51
C TRP A 258 -2.57 2.87 -22.56
N THR A 259 -2.35 1.58 -22.31
CA THR A 259 -2.77 0.46 -23.17
C THR A 259 -3.60 -0.56 -22.38
N SER A 260 -4.50 -1.30 -23.03
CA SER A 260 -5.21 -2.43 -22.42
C SER A 260 -4.42 -3.75 -22.51
N THR A 261 -3.33 -3.78 -23.26
CA THR A 261 -2.47 -4.96 -23.35
C THR A 261 -1.58 -5.07 -22.12
N THR A 262 -1.72 -6.15 -21.36
CA THR A 262 -0.85 -6.40 -20.20
C THR A 262 0.60 -6.58 -20.65
N PRO A 263 1.55 -5.78 -20.12
CA PRO A 263 2.96 -5.98 -20.40
C PRO A 263 3.48 -7.23 -19.69
N VAL A 264 4.55 -7.80 -20.22
CA VAL A 264 5.27 -8.91 -19.58
C VAL A 264 6.25 -8.39 -18.53
N TRP A 265 6.59 -9.22 -17.55
CA TRP A 265 7.54 -8.87 -16.47
C TRP A 265 8.87 -8.29 -16.98
N THR A 266 9.35 -8.74 -18.14
CA THR A 266 10.63 -8.35 -18.74
C THR A 266 10.56 -7.13 -19.67
N ASP A 267 9.40 -6.47 -19.79
CA ASP A 267 9.25 -5.28 -20.61
C ASP A 267 10.11 -4.14 -20.03
N THR A 268 11.01 -3.58 -20.84
CA THR A 268 11.94 -2.53 -20.41
C THR A 268 11.35 -1.12 -20.53
N THR A 269 10.14 -0.98 -21.08
CA THR A 269 9.48 0.30 -21.37
C THR A 269 8.41 0.70 -20.37
N ILE A 270 8.12 -0.16 -19.38
CA ILE A 270 7.16 0.07 -18.29
C ILE A 270 7.73 0.76 -17.03
N PRO A 271 9.05 0.72 -16.72
CA PRO A 271 9.57 1.37 -15.52
C PRO A 271 9.31 2.88 -15.51
N LEU A 272 8.71 3.38 -14.43
CA LEU A 272 8.51 4.80 -14.22
C LEU A 272 9.83 5.47 -13.77
N PRO A 273 10.26 6.56 -14.43
CA PRO A 273 11.47 7.28 -14.02
C PRO A 273 11.41 7.77 -12.57
N ASN A 274 12.55 7.80 -11.89
CA ASN A 274 12.72 8.29 -10.51
C ASN A 274 11.86 7.60 -9.44
N THR A 275 11.33 6.41 -9.72
CA THR A 275 10.67 5.55 -8.72
C THR A 275 11.64 4.54 -8.11
N SER A 276 11.20 3.86 -7.05
CA SER A 276 11.87 2.73 -6.43
C SER A 276 10.82 1.72 -5.97
N ASP A 277 11.12 0.44 -6.04
CA ASP A 277 10.31 -0.65 -5.50
C ASP A 277 10.54 -0.92 -4.00
N VAL A 278 11.39 -0.12 -3.35
CA VAL A 278 11.49 -0.09 -1.89
C VAL A 278 10.11 0.19 -1.31
N GLN A 279 9.78 -0.52 -0.24
CA GLN A 279 8.49 -0.39 0.42
C GLN A 279 8.20 1.07 0.78
N GLY A 280 6.99 1.50 0.46
CA GLY A 280 6.53 2.86 0.70
C GLY A 280 5.04 3.01 0.41
N THR A 281 4.54 4.22 0.59
CA THR A 281 3.12 4.54 0.44
C THR A 281 2.97 5.61 -0.63
N ILE A 282 2.07 5.38 -1.59
CA ILE A 282 1.64 6.40 -2.55
C ILE A 282 0.28 6.94 -2.13
N TYR A 283 0.13 8.26 -2.11
CA TYR A 283 -1.15 8.92 -1.84
C TYR A 283 -1.30 10.21 -2.64
N TRP A 284 -2.51 10.75 -2.70
CA TRP A 284 -2.79 12.06 -3.27
C TRP A 284 -2.78 13.13 -2.16
N SER A 285 -1.97 14.18 -2.32
CA SER A 285 -1.97 15.33 -1.41
C SER A 285 -2.82 16.46 -1.99
N PRO A 286 -3.95 16.84 -1.35
CA PRO A 286 -4.71 18.00 -1.78
C PRO A 286 -3.95 19.32 -1.59
N LYS A 287 -3.11 19.44 -0.54
CA LYS A 287 -2.26 20.61 -0.28
C LYS A 287 -1.37 20.97 -1.48
N TRP A 288 -0.79 19.97 -2.14
CA TRP A 288 0.13 20.17 -3.27
C TRP A 288 -0.49 19.86 -4.63
N SER A 289 -1.74 19.38 -4.65
CA SER A 289 -2.38 18.84 -5.85
C SER A 289 -1.44 17.89 -6.61
N SER A 290 -0.81 16.97 -5.88
CA SER A 290 0.21 16.06 -6.40
C SER A 290 0.08 14.67 -5.79
N TYR A 291 0.48 13.65 -6.53
CA TYR A 291 0.80 12.34 -5.99
C TYR A 291 2.09 12.43 -5.19
N VAL A 292 2.15 11.72 -4.08
CA VAL A 292 3.27 11.70 -3.15
C VAL A 292 3.63 10.26 -2.88
N TRP A 293 4.91 9.94 -2.95
CA TRP A 293 5.48 8.69 -2.43
C TRP A 293 6.32 9.02 -1.20
N ILE A 294 6.10 8.29 -0.11
CA ILE A 294 6.96 8.31 1.07
C ILE A 294 7.36 6.86 1.37
N GLY A 295 8.66 6.60 1.48
CA GLY A 295 9.19 5.27 1.76
C GLY A 295 10.63 5.30 2.27
N GLY A 296 11.18 4.11 2.47
CA GLY A 296 12.54 3.92 2.98
C GLY A 296 13.63 3.98 1.91
N ASP A 297 14.84 3.61 2.30
CA ASP A 297 15.92 3.20 1.40
C ASP A 297 16.02 1.68 1.27
N SER A 298 16.88 1.22 0.36
CA SER A 298 17.10 -0.20 0.09
C SER A 298 17.90 -0.93 1.18
N PHE A 299 18.47 -0.18 2.13
CA PHE A 299 19.22 -0.74 3.26
C PHE A 299 18.37 -0.63 4.53
N PRO A 300 18.48 -1.54 5.51
CA PRO A 300 17.73 -1.40 6.75
C PRO A 300 18.20 -0.18 7.55
N ASP A 301 17.49 0.94 7.42
CA ASP A 301 17.67 2.15 8.23
C ASP A 301 16.31 2.84 8.46
N ALA A 302 16.29 3.83 9.36
CA ALA A 302 15.09 4.60 9.69
C ALA A 302 14.93 5.87 8.83
N ASN A 303 15.45 5.87 7.60
CA ASN A 303 15.41 7.01 6.70
C ASN A 303 14.09 7.07 5.93
N PHE A 304 13.54 8.27 5.78
CA PHE A 304 12.33 8.52 5.03
C PHE A 304 12.59 9.50 3.90
N TYR A 305 12.29 9.05 2.69
CA TYR A 305 12.42 9.82 1.48
C TYR A 305 11.04 10.20 0.95
N ILE A 306 10.95 11.35 0.30
CA ILE A 306 9.74 11.85 -0.33
C ILE A 306 9.96 12.15 -1.80
N SER A 307 9.02 11.73 -2.65
CA SER A 307 8.94 12.07 -4.07
C SER A 307 7.52 12.50 -4.41
N THR A 308 7.37 13.34 -5.44
CA THR A 308 6.08 13.86 -5.89
C THR A 308 5.93 13.77 -7.39
N ALA A 309 4.69 13.64 -7.88
CA ALA A 309 4.36 13.70 -9.29
C ALA A 309 3.01 14.40 -9.53
N PRO A 310 2.84 15.12 -10.65
CA PRO A 310 1.56 15.72 -11.01
C PRO A 310 0.53 14.66 -11.45
N ASN A 311 0.99 13.54 -12.02
CA ASN A 311 0.17 12.41 -12.46
C ASN A 311 0.68 11.11 -11.80
N PRO A 312 -0.13 10.04 -11.70
CA PRO A 312 0.31 8.79 -11.08
C PRO A 312 1.46 8.11 -11.84
N GLU A 313 1.53 8.27 -13.16
CA GLU A 313 2.64 7.82 -14.00
C GLU A 313 3.89 8.72 -13.93
N GLY A 314 3.81 9.89 -13.29
CA GLY A 314 4.90 10.85 -13.24
C GLY A 314 4.71 12.13 -14.07
N PRO A 315 5.79 12.86 -14.38
CA PRO A 315 7.17 12.56 -13.98
C PRO A 315 7.34 12.66 -12.46
N TRP A 316 7.90 11.62 -11.84
CA TRP A 316 8.26 11.62 -10.43
C TRP A 316 9.54 12.42 -10.20
N THR A 317 9.58 13.19 -9.12
CA THR A 317 10.80 13.87 -8.69
C THR A 317 11.81 12.87 -8.14
N ALA A 318 13.10 13.22 -8.16
CA ALA A 318 14.09 12.48 -7.40
C ALA A 318 13.70 12.49 -5.90
N ALA A 319 13.76 11.33 -5.27
CA ALA A 319 13.42 11.18 -3.86
C ALA A 319 14.40 11.98 -2.97
N LYS A 320 13.87 12.69 -1.98
CA LYS A 320 14.65 13.51 -1.05
C LYS A 320 14.46 13.02 0.37
N LEU A 321 15.56 12.81 1.09
CA LEU A 321 15.52 12.54 2.53
C LEU A 321 14.88 13.73 3.24
N PHE A 322 13.86 13.50 4.07
CA PHE A 322 13.20 14.55 4.84
C PHE A 322 13.08 14.23 6.33
N TYR A 323 13.25 12.96 6.73
CA TYR A 323 13.21 12.55 8.11
C TYR A 323 14.09 11.31 8.33
N THR A 324 14.75 11.25 9.48
CA THR A 324 15.48 10.06 9.96
C THR A 324 14.97 9.73 11.36
N GLY A 325 14.39 8.55 11.50
CA GLY A 325 13.92 8.00 12.76
C GLY A 325 15.05 7.40 13.59
N THR A 326 14.70 6.89 14.76
CA THR A 326 15.63 6.15 15.62
C THR A 326 15.69 4.69 15.20
N ALA A 327 16.90 4.25 14.90
CA ALA A 327 17.23 2.86 14.65
C ALA A 327 17.13 2.01 15.93
N GLY A 328 16.83 0.73 15.76
CA GLY A 328 16.79 -0.30 16.81
C GLY A 328 18.13 -1.00 17.01
N VAL A 329 18.06 -2.19 17.59
CA VAL A 329 19.19 -3.10 17.82
C VAL A 329 19.19 -4.25 16.80
N GLY A 330 20.32 -4.93 16.65
CA GLY A 330 20.42 -6.13 15.80
C GLY A 330 20.81 -5.86 14.34
N SER A 331 20.66 -6.88 13.48
CA SER A 331 21.09 -6.86 12.08
C SER A 331 20.09 -6.16 11.13
N LEU A 332 18.84 -6.00 11.55
CA LEU A 332 17.80 -5.22 10.87
C LEU A 332 17.38 -4.05 11.78
N PRO A 333 18.23 -3.02 11.92
CA PRO A 333 18.02 -1.98 12.92
C PRO A 333 16.74 -1.16 12.64
N ALA A 334 16.34 -0.96 11.38
CA ALA A 334 15.04 -0.41 11.03
C ALA A 334 14.66 -0.78 9.60
N TYR A 335 13.36 -0.89 9.31
CA TYR A 335 12.84 -1.18 7.97
C TYR A 335 11.34 -0.88 7.90
N SER A 336 10.74 -1.07 6.72
CA SER A 336 9.30 -0.85 6.49
C SER A 336 8.83 0.57 6.85
N ALA A 337 9.60 1.55 6.38
CA ALA A 337 9.25 2.96 6.43
C ALA A 337 8.00 3.23 5.58
N LEU A 338 6.88 3.52 6.25
CA LEU A 338 5.57 3.68 5.65
C LEU A 338 4.94 5.02 6.05
N ALA A 339 4.08 5.56 5.18
CA ALA A 339 3.21 6.68 5.52
C ALA A 339 1.76 6.20 5.70
N HIS A 340 1.00 6.92 6.51
CA HIS A 340 -0.35 6.56 6.94
C HIS A 340 -1.34 7.68 6.61
N PRO A 341 -1.70 7.88 5.32
CA PRO A 341 -2.66 8.90 4.92
C PRO A 341 -4.04 8.71 5.58
N SER A 342 -4.36 7.49 6.00
CA SER A 342 -5.57 7.14 6.75
C SER A 342 -5.63 7.71 8.17
N LEU A 343 -4.53 8.20 8.73
CA LEU A 343 -4.48 8.84 10.04
C LEU A 343 -4.58 10.38 9.96
N THR A 344 -4.91 10.91 8.79
CA THR A 344 -5.01 12.36 8.54
C THR A 344 -6.46 12.82 8.49
N ASP A 345 -6.66 14.14 8.60
CA ASP A 345 -7.96 14.80 8.39
C ASP A 345 -8.27 15.07 6.90
N GLY A 346 -7.38 14.65 6.00
CA GLY A 346 -7.52 14.85 4.55
C GLY A 346 -7.14 16.24 4.05
N THR A 347 -6.66 17.16 4.89
CA THR A 347 -6.19 18.50 4.47
C THR A 347 -4.88 18.44 3.68
N GLY A 348 -4.06 17.42 3.95
CA GLY A 348 -2.70 17.31 3.43
C GLY A 348 -1.68 18.16 4.18
N ASP A 349 -2.04 18.80 5.30
CA ASP A 349 -1.12 19.62 6.10
C ASP A 349 -0.14 18.80 6.95
N TYR A 350 -0.45 17.53 7.18
CA TYR A 350 0.43 16.62 7.88
C TYR A 350 0.26 15.19 7.38
N ILE A 351 1.23 14.34 7.69
CA ILE A 351 1.19 12.91 7.47
C ILE A 351 1.71 12.20 8.71
N PHE A 352 1.25 10.98 8.95
CA PHE A 352 1.86 10.09 9.92
C PHE A 352 2.80 9.12 9.22
N ILE A 353 3.95 8.86 9.81
CA ILE A 353 4.91 7.86 9.35
C ILE A 353 5.23 6.87 10.47
N SER A 354 5.48 5.62 10.11
CA SER A 354 6.01 4.60 11.01
C SER A 354 7.05 3.74 10.32
N TRP A 355 7.85 3.03 11.12
CA TRP A 355 8.80 2.04 10.67
C TRP A 355 8.89 0.92 11.70
N THR A 356 9.32 -0.26 11.29
CA THR A 356 9.63 -1.36 12.19
C THR A 356 11.08 -1.22 12.65
N ARG A 357 11.32 -1.49 13.94
CA ARG A 357 12.66 -1.67 14.49
C ARG A 357 12.64 -2.78 15.54
N THR A 358 13.77 -3.42 15.77
CA THR A 358 13.92 -4.34 16.91
C THR A 358 14.43 -3.57 18.13
N ILE A 359 13.84 -3.80 19.29
CA ILE A 359 14.30 -3.24 20.58
C ILE A 359 14.46 -4.35 21.60
N ASN A 360 15.22 -4.09 22.66
CA ASN A 360 15.14 -4.88 23.89
C ASN A 360 14.03 -4.29 24.76
N ASN A 361 13.04 -5.10 25.13
CA ASN A 361 12.03 -4.67 26.08
C ASN A 361 12.57 -4.61 27.53
N ALA A 362 11.71 -4.27 28.49
CA ALA A 362 12.10 -4.14 29.89
C ALA A 362 12.68 -5.42 30.51
N GLN A 363 12.39 -6.59 29.92
CA GLN A 363 12.91 -7.90 30.34
C GLN A 363 14.19 -8.29 29.59
N GLY A 364 14.68 -7.45 28.69
CA GLY A 364 15.89 -7.70 27.88
C GLY A 364 15.66 -8.57 26.65
N ASN A 365 14.41 -8.93 26.34
CA ASN A 365 14.10 -9.75 25.16
C ASN A 365 13.93 -8.87 23.92
N GLN A 366 14.36 -9.39 22.77
CA GLN A 366 14.16 -8.72 21.49
C GLN A 366 12.70 -8.82 21.06
N VAL A 367 12.12 -7.67 20.72
CA VAL A 367 10.76 -7.55 20.17
C VAL A 367 10.75 -6.49 19.07
N TYR A 368 9.79 -6.58 18.17
CA TYR A 368 9.49 -5.53 17.21
C TYR A 368 8.75 -4.38 17.90
N ASP A 369 9.14 -3.19 17.51
CA ASP A 369 8.58 -1.92 17.92
C ASP A 369 8.28 -1.09 16.67
N GLN A 370 7.22 -0.29 16.73
CA GLN A 370 6.75 0.51 15.60
C GLN A 370 6.51 1.96 16.03
N PRO A 371 7.56 2.82 16.02
CA PRO A 371 7.41 4.23 16.31
C PRO A 371 6.42 4.92 15.36
N LEU A 372 5.60 5.83 15.89
CA LEU A 372 4.67 6.65 15.12
C LEU A 372 5.03 8.12 15.25
N VAL A 373 5.23 8.79 14.13
CA VAL A 373 5.60 10.22 14.08
C VAL A 373 4.65 10.96 13.15
N ARG A 374 4.14 12.10 13.62
CA ARG A 374 3.45 13.09 12.79
C ARG A 374 4.47 14.04 12.20
N VAL A 375 4.40 14.26 10.90
CA VAL A 375 5.20 15.24 10.16
C VAL A 375 4.25 16.30 9.62
N ASP A 376 4.41 17.54 10.07
CA ASP A 376 3.65 18.68 9.57
C ASP A 376 4.42 19.39 8.44
N TRP A 377 3.71 19.80 7.40
CA TRP A 377 4.27 20.44 6.21
C TRP A 377 4.10 21.96 6.25
N SER A 378 5.11 22.69 5.77
CA SER A 378 5.08 24.16 5.65
C SER A 378 4.04 24.66 4.64
#